data_AF-A0A135HV42-F1
#
_entry.id   AF-A0A135HV42-F1
#
_cell.length_a   1.000
_cell.length_b   1.000
_cell.length_c   1.000
_cell.angle_alpha   90.00
_cell.angle_beta   90.00
_cell.angle_gamma   90.00
#
_symmetry.space_group_name_H-M   'P 1'
#
loop_
_entity.id
_entity.type
_entity.pdbx_description
1 polymer ?
#
loop_
_entity_poly.entity_id
_entity_poly.type
_entity_poly.pdbx_seq_one_letter_code
_entity_poly.pdbx_strand_id
1 'polypeptide(L)'
;MAPRSTVSISVDGRQVLDIPASSFKQNSEGGEYRYADQTDMAKLIDALKAGSRAEVRLQTKEGSLKADFSLAGFVGGLIFMDETQGRVGTVDALQAKGDKPSAPAPEVTAIDSFDKIPEPIRAVFTGDDTVCGGVDADRFAAVGGFAAKIGDRTLLGLPCGVGGAYNQPYVFYQEQDGRVTPVALPVMGDKGPTTTATAWNIDWDQASRTLTAFFRGRGLGDCGVYNVWKAEEGDEDGITFVLMQSRSKGECDGNDGGGPANWPANWPLKK
;
A
#
# COMPACT_ATOMS: atom_id res chain seq x y z
N MET A 1 -35.81 7.24 -28.80
CA MET A 1 -34.53 7.09 -28.06
C MET A 1 -34.79 6.28 -26.81
N ALA A 2 -34.12 5.15 -26.61
CA ALA A 2 -34.29 4.37 -25.38
C ALA A 2 -33.67 5.15 -24.20
N PRO A 3 -34.33 5.19 -23.02
CA PRO A 3 -33.79 5.90 -21.86
C PRO A 3 -32.43 5.32 -21.48
N ARG A 4 -31.46 6.21 -21.25
CA ARG A 4 -30.11 5.86 -20.77
C ARG A 4 -30.23 5.45 -19.30
N SER A 5 -29.56 4.36 -18.93
CA SER A 5 -29.40 4.02 -17.51
C SER A 5 -28.53 5.09 -16.83
N THR A 6 -28.92 5.55 -15.65
CA THR A 6 -28.21 6.59 -14.89
C THR A 6 -28.08 6.22 -13.42
N VAL A 7 -27.03 6.74 -12.79
CA VAL A 7 -26.84 6.74 -11.34
C VAL A 7 -26.99 8.17 -10.87
N SER A 8 -28.07 8.48 -10.15
CA SER A 8 -28.26 9.78 -9.52
C SER A 8 -27.98 9.71 -8.04
N ILE A 9 -27.40 10.79 -7.51
CA ILE A 9 -27.08 10.93 -6.09
C ILE A 9 -27.73 12.22 -5.61
N SER A 10 -28.57 12.11 -4.59
CA SER A 10 -29.28 13.23 -3.97
C SER A 10 -28.88 13.34 -2.50
N VAL A 11 -28.84 14.57 -1.99
CA VAL A 11 -28.61 14.87 -0.56
C VAL A 11 -29.78 15.68 -0.05
N ASP A 12 -30.42 15.20 1.00
CA ASP A 12 -31.65 15.77 1.59
C ASP A 12 -32.73 16.11 0.53
N GLY A 13 -32.89 15.21 -0.44
CA GLY A 13 -33.87 15.34 -1.53
C GLY A 13 -33.44 16.22 -2.70
N ARG A 14 -32.30 16.92 -2.63
CA ARG A 14 -31.74 17.68 -3.75
C ARG A 14 -30.78 16.81 -4.55
N GLN A 15 -31.05 16.62 -5.85
CA GLN A 15 -30.13 15.93 -6.74
C GLN A 15 -28.81 16.71 -6.88
N VAL A 16 -27.70 16.04 -6.58
CA VAL A 16 -26.34 16.59 -6.64
C VAL A 16 -25.65 16.14 -7.93
N LEU A 17 -25.72 14.85 -8.23
CA LEU A 17 -25.14 14.21 -9.42
C LEU A 17 -26.19 13.40 -10.18
N ASP A 18 -26.03 13.31 -11.49
CA ASP A 18 -26.79 12.41 -12.39
C ASP A 18 -25.84 11.91 -13.48
N ILE A 19 -25.35 10.69 -13.29
CA ILE A 19 -24.20 10.16 -14.01
C ILE A 19 -24.70 9.08 -14.98
N PRO A 20 -24.40 9.17 -16.29
CA PRO A 20 -24.67 8.08 -17.20
C PRO A 20 -23.96 6.80 -16.76
N ALA A 21 -24.66 5.65 -16.75
CA ALA A 21 -24.05 4.38 -16.36
C ALA A 21 -22.81 4.02 -17.23
N SER A 22 -22.75 4.52 -18.47
CA SER A 22 -21.59 4.36 -19.36
C SER A 22 -20.32 5.08 -18.90
N SER A 23 -20.42 6.00 -17.93
CA SER A 23 -19.27 6.72 -17.38
C SER A 23 -18.52 5.93 -16.30
N PHE A 24 -19.09 4.79 -15.86
CA PHE A 24 -18.46 3.92 -14.88
C PHE A 24 -17.56 2.89 -15.56
N LYS A 25 -16.40 2.63 -14.96
CA LYS A 25 -15.50 1.55 -15.36
C LYS A 25 -15.67 0.39 -14.38
N GLN A 26 -15.98 -0.79 -14.87
CA GLN A 26 -16.06 -1.99 -14.03
C GLN A 26 -14.66 -2.40 -13.59
N ASN A 27 -14.50 -2.72 -12.30
CA ASN A 27 -13.26 -3.34 -11.80
C ASN A 27 -13.23 -4.82 -12.20
N SER A 28 -12.05 -5.40 -12.43
CA SER A 28 -11.89 -6.77 -12.96
C SER A 28 -12.41 -7.85 -12.01
N GLU A 29 -12.56 -7.55 -10.72
CA GLU A 29 -13.14 -8.45 -9.74
C GLU A 29 -14.46 -7.88 -9.18
N GLY A 30 -15.56 -8.62 -9.41
CA GLY A 30 -16.81 -8.57 -8.65
C GLY A 30 -17.55 -7.23 -8.56
N GLY A 31 -18.62 -7.03 -9.34
CA GLY A 31 -19.74 -6.10 -9.05
C GLY A 31 -19.42 -4.62 -8.77
N GLU A 32 -18.15 -4.22 -8.80
CA GLU A 32 -17.66 -2.90 -8.43
C GLU A 32 -17.48 -2.03 -9.65
N TYR A 33 -17.90 -0.78 -9.52
CA TYR A 33 -17.88 0.21 -10.58
C TYR A 33 -17.19 1.48 -10.09
N ARG A 34 -16.19 1.93 -10.84
CA ARG A 34 -15.42 3.13 -10.56
C ARG A 34 -15.92 4.31 -11.39
N TYR A 35 -16.21 5.40 -10.70
CA TYR A 35 -16.39 6.73 -11.27
C TYR A 35 -15.34 7.66 -10.66
N ALA A 36 -14.60 8.39 -11.50
CA ALA A 36 -13.39 9.10 -11.08
C ALA A 36 -13.32 10.54 -11.61
N ASP A 37 -14.47 11.18 -11.83
CA ASP A 37 -14.50 12.61 -12.17
C ASP A 37 -14.27 13.45 -10.91
N GLN A 38 -13.15 14.19 -10.89
CA GLN A 38 -12.74 14.95 -9.71
C GLN A 38 -13.69 16.11 -9.38
N THR A 39 -14.29 16.74 -10.40
CA THR A 39 -15.17 17.89 -10.21
C THR A 39 -16.48 17.45 -9.57
N ASP A 40 -17.05 16.36 -10.08
CA ASP A 40 -18.28 15.79 -9.55
C ASP A 40 -18.08 15.23 -8.13
N MET A 41 -16.94 14.60 -7.84
CA MET A 41 -16.62 14.13 -6.48
C MET A 41 -16.43 15.28 -5.49
N ALA A 42 -15.76 16.37 -5.87
CA ALA A 42 -15.64 17.54 -5.01
C ALA A 42 -17.02 18.14 -4.68
N LYS A 43 -17.87 18.32 -5.71
CA LYS A 43 -19.25 18.80 -5.55
C LYS A 43 -20.07 17.88 -4.66
N LEU A 44 -19.93 16.56 -4.82
CA LEU A 44 -20.63 15.58 -4.00
C LEU A 44 -20.19 15.65 -2.54
N ILE A 45 -18.89 15.68 -2.27
CA ILE A 45 -18.34 15.79 -0.90
C ILE A 45 -18.88 17.04 -0.20
N ASP A 46 -18.91 18.19 -0.90
CA ASP A 46 -19.44 19.43 -0.31
C ASP A 46 -20.93 19.35 0.01
N ALA A 47 -21.73 18.69 -0.84
CA ALA A 47 -23.14 18.44 -0.54
C ALA A 47 -23.31 17.49 0.65
N LEU A 48 -22.51 16.41 0.71
CA LEU A 48 -22.58 15.42 1.79
C LEU A 48 -22.20 16.01 3.16
N LYS A 49 -21.24 16.95 3.22
CA LYS A 49 -20.90 17.68 4.45
C LYS A 49 -22.05 18.51 5.01
N ALA A 50 -22.88 19.07 4.12
CA ALA A 50 -23.98 19.96 4.48
C ALA A 50 -25.29 19.22 4.76
N GLY A 51 -25.37 17.93 4.41
CA GLY A 51 -26.60 17.16 4.47
C GLY A 51 -26.68 16.16 5.61
N SER A 52 -27.87 15.55 5.75
CA SER A 52 -28.15 14.54 6.78
C SER A 52 -28.40 13.14 6.21
N ARG A 53 -28.88 13.05 4.96
CA ARG A 53 -29.15 11.80 4.26
C ARG A 53 -28.75 11.89 2.79
N ALA A 54 -28.09 10.85 2.28
CA ALA A 54 -27.87 10.67 0.86
C ALA A 54 -28.79 9.56 0.31
N GLU A 55 -29.33 9.77 -0.88
CA GLU A 55 -30.03 8.75 -1.67
C GLU A 55 -29.24 8.51 -2.95
N VAL A 56 -28.89 7.25 -3.22
CA VAL A 56 -28.33 6.82 -4.51
C VAL A 56 -29.42 6.05 -5.25
N ARG A 57 -29.73 6.47 -6.48
CA ARG A 57 -30.71 5.81 -7.35
C ARG A 57 -30.04 5.34 -8.62
N LEU A 58 -30.10 4.04 -8.89
CA LEU A 58 -29.76 3.46 -10.19
C LEU A 58 -31.04 3.29 -10.99
N GLN A 59 -31.19 4.08 -12.05
CA GLN A 59 -32.26 3.93 -13.03
C GLN A 59 -31.76 3.03 -14.17
N THR A 60 -32.45 1.92 -14.40
CA THR A 60 -32.23 1.03 -15.55
C THR A 60 -33.47 1.04 -16.46
N LYS A 61 -33.39 0.30 -17.57
CA LYS A 61 -34.55 0.06 -18.45
C LYS A 61 -35.59 -0.87 -17.81
N GLU A 62 -35.17 -1.68 -16.84
CA GLU A 62 -35.99 -2.71 -16.19
C GLU A 62 -36.63 -2.21 -14.89
N GLY A 63 -36.13 -1.10 -14.33
CA GLY A 63 -36.67 -0.51 -13.12
C GLY A 63 -35.71 0.49 -12.47
N SER A 64 -36.03 0.90 -11.24
CA SER A 64 -35.18 1.77 -10.42
C SER A 64 -34.80 1.07 -9.13
N LEU A 65 -33.52 1.06 -8.79
CA LEU A 65 -33.03 0.67 -7.48
C LEU A 65 -32.66 1.93 -6.70
N LYS A 66 -32.93 1.94 -5.40
CA LYS A 66 -32.56 3.04 -4.51
C LYS A 66 -31.91 2.52 -3.23
N ALA A 67 -30.94 3.25 -2.72
CA ALA A 67 -30.30 3.03 -1.44
C ALA A 67 -30.19 4.36 -0.70
N ASP A 68 -30.47 4.32 0.61
CA ASP A 68 -30.43 5.48 1.49
C ASP A 68 -29.30 5.32 2.50
N PHE A 69 -28.56 6.39 2.73
CA PHE A 69 -27.41 6.44 3.63
C PHE A 69 -27.58 7.58 4.64
N SER A 70 -27.39 7.29 5.92
CA SER A 70 -27.25 8.34 6.94
C SER A 70 -25.89 9.02 6.77
N LEU A 71 -25.85 10.35 6.87
CA LEU A 71 -24.62 11.13 6.84
C LEU A 71 -24.13 11.50 8.25
N ALA A 72 -24.73 10.91 9.29
CA ALA A 72 -24.24 11.03 10.65
C ALA A 72 -22.79 10.53 10.72
N GLY A 73 -21.89 11.40 11.17
CA GLY A 73 -20.47 11.09 11.25
C GLY A 73 -19.67 11.28 9.96
N PHE A 74 -20.28 11.69 8.84
CA PHE A 74 -19.55 11.92 7.59
C PHE A 74 -18.45 12.97 7.76
N VAL A 75 -18.77 14.12 8.35
CA VAL A 75 -17.81 15.19 8.67
C VAL A 75 -16.72 14.70 9.64
N GLY A 76 -17.10 13.91 10.66
CA GLY A 76 -16.14 13.32 11.60
C GLY A 76 -15.16 12.36 10.91
N GLY A 77 -15.66 11.57 9.96
CA GLY A 77 -14.83 10.70 9.12
C GLY A 77 -13.84 11.49 8.26
N LEU A 78 -14.25 12.62 7.69
CA LEU A 78 -13.33 13.50 6.94
C LEU A 78 -12.24 14.11 7.84
N ILE A 79 -12.59 14.51 9.08
CA ILE A 79 -11.60 15.00 10.05
C ILE A 79 -10.59 13.89 10.40
N PHE A 80 -11.07 12.68 10.66
CA PHE A 80 -10.19 11.54 10.93
C PHE A 80 -9.25 11.24 9.74
N MET A 81 -9.73 11.35 8.51
CA MET A 81 -8.90 11.23 7.32
C MET A 81 -7.85 12.34 7.26
N ASP A 82 -8.23 13.59 7.54
CA ASP A 82 -7.29 14.71 7.59
C ASP A 82 -6.21 14.51 8.65
N GLU A 83 -6.56 14.02 9.84
CA GLU A 83 -5.60 13.70 10.92
C GLU A 83 -4.64 12.58 10.50
N THR A 84 -5.17 11.49 9.97
CA THR A 84 -4.40 10.31 9.57
C THR A 84 -3.44 10.63 8.42
N GLN A 85 -3.84 11.50 7.50
CA GLN A 85 -3.04 11.92 6.35
C GLN A 85 -2.19 13.17 6.60
N GLY A 86 -2.22 13.74 7.82
CA GLY A 86 -1.46 14.94 8.16
C GLY A 86 -1.94 16.22 7.45
N ARG A 87 -3.20 16.27 7.00
CA ARG A 87 -3.80 17.39 6.26
C ARG A 87 -4.45 18.45 7.16
N VAL A 88 -4.45 18.27 8.48
CA VAL A 88 -5.09 19.24 9.38
C VAL A 88 -4.45 20.64 9.26
N GLY A 89 -5.29 21.61 8.88
CA GLY A 89 -4.93 23.00 8.67
C GLY A 89 -4.26 23.29 7.33
N THR A 90 -4.21 22.33 6.39
CA THR A 90 -3.72 22.55 5.03
C THR A 90 -4.84 23.01 4.09
N VAL A 91 -4.45 23.57 2.93
CA VAL A 91 -5.39 24.01 1.90
C VAL A 91 -6.16 22.85 1.24
N ASP A 92 -5.59 21.64 1.25
CA ASP A 92 -6.17 20.41 0.70
C ASP A 92 -6.85 19.50 1.74
N ALA A 93 -6.99 19.97 2.98
CA ALA A 93 -7.78 19.26 3.98
C ALA A 93 -9.22 19.06 3.48
N LEU A 94 -9.78 17.88 3.70
CA LEU A 94 -11.14 17.54 3.32
C LEU A 94 -12.13 18.36 4.15
N GLN A 95 -11.90 18.51 5.46
CA GLN A 95 -12.76 19.24 6.38
C GLN A 95 -12.00 20.23 7.25
N ALA A 96 -10.89 19.83 7.88
CA ALA A 96 -10.13 20.66 8.81
C ALA A 96 -9.20 21.64 8.06
N LYS A 97 -9.78 22.49 7.21
CA LYS A 97 -9.04 23.39 6.31
C LYS A 97 -8.28 24.49 7.04
N GLY A 98 -7.19 24.94 6.41
CA GLY A 98 -6.45 26.14 6.81
C GLY A 98 -5.54 26.62 5.68
N ASP A 99 -4.58 27.47 6.01
CA ASP A 99 -3.74 28.16 5.04
C ASP A 99 -2.34 27.51 4.88
N LYS A 100 -2.07 26.41 5.58
CA LYS A 100 -0.78 25.70 5.41
C LYS A 100 -0.71 25.11 4.00
N PRO A 101 0.48 25.12 3.37
CA PRO A 101 0.65 24.42 2.10
C PRO A 101 0.32 22.92 2.28
N SER A 102 -0.22 22.32 1.23
CA SER A 102 -0.41 20.87 1.16
C SER A 102 0.92 20.16 1.35
N ALA A 103 0.86 18.98 1.98
CA ALA A 103 2.04 18.13 2.06
C ALA A 103 2.52 17.80 0.64
N PRO A 104 3.83 17.73 0.41
CA PRO A 104 4.35 17.21 -0.86
C PRO A 104 3.80 15.80 -1.11
N ALA A 105 3.70 15.42 -2.37
CA ALA A 105 3.32 14.06 -2.73
C ALA A 105 4.25 13.05 -2.02
N PRO A 106 3.74 11.88 -1.60
CA PRO A 106 4.59 10.86 -0.99
C PRO A 106 5.77 10.56 -1.89
N GLU A 107 6.96 10.48 -1.32
CA GLU A 107 8.17 10.03 -2.02
C GLU A 107 8.18 8.51 -2.28
N VAL A 108 7.03 7.86 -2.11
CA VAL A 108 6.79 6.45 -2.35
C VAL A 108 5.67 6.29 -3.37
N THR A 109 5.91 5.49 -4.40
CA THR A 109 4.93 5.13 -5.41
C THR A 109 4.70 3.62 -5.44
N ALA A 110 3.47 3.21 -5.68
CA ALA A 110 3.11 1.80 -5.80
C ALA A 110 3.54 1.23 -7.17
N ILE A 111 4.10 0.02 -7.14
CA ILE A 111 4.36 -0.82 -8.31
C ILE A 111 3.37 -1.98 -8.26
N ASP A 112 2.19 -1.76 -8.83
CA ASP A 112 1.04 -2.68 -8.82
C ASP A 112 0.83 -3.37 -10.18
N SER A 113 1.77 -3.25 -11.10
CA SER A 113 1.72 -3.89 -12.41
C SER A 113 3.11 -4.11 -13.00
N PHE A 114 3.26 -5.12 -13.87
CA PHE A 114 4.55 -5.45 -14.46
C PHE A 114 5.12 -4.35 -15.36
N ASP A 115 4.28 -3.53 -15.98
CA ASP A 115 4.73 -2.39 -16.80
C ASP A 115 5.35 -1.26 -15.97
N LYS A 116 5.05 -1.19 -14.67
CA LYS A 116 5.68 -0.26 -13.72
C LYS A 116 7.01 -0.75 -13.17
N ILE A 117 7.38 -2.02 -13.39
CA ILE A 117 8.72 -2.52 -13.05
C ILE A 117 9.72 -1.94 -14.06
N PRO A 118 10.87 -1.40 -13.59
CA PRO A 118 11.94 -0.93 -14.48
C PRO A 118 12.35 -1.98 -15.51
N GLU A 119 12.44 -1.56 -16.76
CA GLU A 119 12.68 -2.42 -17.91
C GLU A 119 13.90 -3.35 -17.75
N PRO A 120 15.05 -2.90 -17.19
CA PRO A 120 16.23 -3.76 -17.03
C PRO A 120 16.02 -5.01 -16.15
N ILE A 121 15.05 -4.99 -15.22
CA ILE A 121 14.79 -6.09 -14.29
C ILE A 121 13.42 -6.75 -14.51
N ARG A 122 12.57 -6.20 -15.38
CA ARG A 122 11.18 -6.68 -15.57
C ARG A 122 11.10 -8.17 -15.90
N ALA A 123 12.00 -8.66 -16.76
CA ALA A 123 12.02 -10.06 -17.18
C ALA A 123 12.24 -11.05 -16.00
N VAL A 124 12.86 -10.61 -14.90
CA VAL A 124 13.07 -11.42 -13.68
C VAL A 124 11.77 -11.73 -12.96
N PHE A 125 10.71 -10.95 -13.19
CA PHE A 125 9.41 -11.09 -12.53
C PHE A 125 8.33 -11.67 -13.45
N THR A 126 8.48 -11.50 -14.76
CA THR A 126 7.45 -11.91 -15.74
C THR A 126 7.73 -13.26 -16.41
N GLY A 127 8.93 -13.84 -16.26
CA GLY A 127 9.26 -15.13 -16.89
C GLY A 127 8.94 -16.31 -15.98
N ASP A 128 8.27 -17.34 -16.48
CA ASP A 128 7.82 -18.49 -15.67
C ASP A 128 8.97 -19.23 -14.96
N ASP A 129 10.13 -19.35 -15.61
CA ASP A 129 11.31 -20.07 -15.08
C ASP A 129 12.38 -19.15 -14.46
N THR A 130 11.98 -17.95 -14.02
CA THR A 130 12.90 -16.97 -13.42
C THR A 130 12.84 -16.98 -11.90
N VAL A 131 13.85 -16.40 -11.25
CA VAL A 131 13.99 -16.41 -9.78
C VAL A 131 12.78 -15.81 -9.07
N CYS A 132 12.16 -14.77 -9.64
CA CYS A 132 10.97 -14.11 -9.10
C CYS A 132 9.71 -14.34 -9.93
N GLY A 133 9.75 -15.29 -10.86
CA GLY A 133 8.70 -15.62 -11.81
C GLY A 133 7.52 -16.39 -11.23
N GLY A 134 6.59 -16.74 -12.12
CA GLY A 134 5.43 -17.59 -11.79
C GLY A 134 4.32 -16.90 -11.00
N VAL A 135 4.38 -15.58 -10.84
CA VAL A 135 3.30 -14.75 -10.28
C VAL A 135 2.49 -14.20 -11.44
N ASP A 136 1.18 -14.42 -11.44
CA ASP A 136 0.31 -13.79 -12.44
C ASP A 136 0.10 -12.29 -12.14
N ALA A 137 -0.39 -11.54 -13.13
CA ALA A 137 -0.53 -10.09 -13.03
C ALA A 137 -1.52 -9.65 -11.94
N ASP A 138 -2.61 -10.39 -11.74
CA ASP A 138 -3.63 -10.05 -10.75
C ASP A 138 -3.07 -10.25 -9.34
N ARG A 139 -2.35 -11.36 -9.11
CA ARG A 139 -1.65 -11.61 -7.85
C ARG A 139 -0.55 -10.59 -7.60
N PHE A 140 0.23 -10.22 -8.62
CA PHE A 140 1.25 -9.18 -8.50
C PHE A 140 0.63 -7.85 -8.08
N ALA A 141 -0.48 -7.46 -8.70
CA ALA A 141 -1.21 -6.24 -8.39
C ALA A 141 -1.79 -6.25 -6.97
N ALA A 142 -2.32 -7.39 -6.51
CA ALA A 142 -2.89 -7.55 -5.18
C ALA A 142 -1.82 -7.49 -4.07
N VAL A 143 -0.63 -8.03 -4.31
CA VAL A 143 0.48 -7.99 -3.35
C VAL A 143 1.17 -6.63 -3.37
N GLY A 144 1.49 -6.14 -4.57
CA GLY A 144 2.11 -4.84 -4.80
C GLY A 144 3.59 -4.76 -4.40
N GLY A 145 4.35 -3.98 -5.16
CA GLY A 145 5.66 -3.49 -4.79
C GLY A 145 5.66 -1.97 -4.55
N PHE A 146 6.83 -1.41 -4.27
CA PHE A 146 7.00 0.03 -4.11
C PHE A 146 8.30 0.52 -4.74
N ALA A 147 8.29 1.81 -5.11
CA ALA A 147 9.47 2.62 -5.38
C ALA A 147 9.53 3.77 -4.37
N ALA A 148 10.67 3.98 -3.72
CA ALA A 148 10.86 4.98 -2.66
C ALA A 148 12.10 5.82 -2.93
N LYS A 149 11.97 7.16 -2.96
CA LYS A 149 13.11 8.06 -3.16
C LYS A 149 13.98 8.11 -1.90
N ILE A 150 15.29 7.96 -2.05
CA ILE A 150 16.26 8.14 -0.97
C ILE A 150 17.43 8.93 -1.56
N GLY A 151 17.49 10.23 -1.25
CA GLY A 151 18.44 11.14 -1.87
C GLY A 151 18.20 11.25 -3.38
N ASP A 152 19.24 11.01 -4.17
CA ASP A 152 19.18 10.98 -5.64
C ASP A 152 18.75 9.62 -6.21
N ARG A 153 18.65 8.57 -5.37
CA ARG A 153 18.33 7.19 -5.77
C ARG A 153 16.89 6.80 -5.49
N THR A 154 16.49 5.68 -6.06
CA THR A 154 15.18 5.05 -5.82
C THR A 154 15.39 3.63 -5.29
N LEU A 155 14.89 3.33 -4.10
CA LEU A 155 14.75 1.97 -3.57
C LEU A 155 13.52 1.31 -4.19
N LEU A 156 13.65 0.09 -4.66
CA LEU A 156 12.56 -0.74 -5.19
C LEU A 156 12.38 -1.94 -4.27
N GLY A 157 11.18 -2.16 -3.76
CA GLY A 157 10.80 -3.40 -3.06
C GLY A 157 9.75 -4.14 -3.89
N LEU A 158 10.08 -5.34 -4.37
CA LEU A 158 9.25 -6.07 -5.34
C LEU A 158 8.92 -7.48 -4.83
N PRO A 159 7.66 -7.94 -4.94
CA PRO A 159 7.29 -9.32 -4.66
C PRO A 159 8.09 -10.29 -5.54
N CYS A 160 8.66 -11.34 -4.95
CA CYS A 160 9.51 -12.29 -5.67
C CYS A 160 9.02 -13.73 -5.53
N GLY A 161 8.16 -14.15 -6.46
CA GLY A 161 7.49 -15.45 -6.43
C GLY A 161 6.15 -15.43 -5.71
N VAL A 162 5.40 -16.52 -5.85
CA VAL A 162 3.98 -16.59 -5.45
C VAL A 162 3.76 -16.35 -3.96
N GLY A 163 4.70 -16.68 -3.08
CA GLY A 163 4.47 -16.65 -1.64
C GLY A 163 3.57 -17.80 -1.16
N GLY A 164 3.72 -18.16 0.11
CA GLY A 164 2.93 -19.20 0.77
C GLY A 164 1.68 -18.63 1.46
N ALA A 165 0.96 -19.48 2.20
CA ALA A 165 -0.30 -19.12 2.85
C ALA A 165 -0.19 -17.96 3.88
N TYR A 166 1.00 -17.65 4.37
CA TYR A 166 1.23 -16.65 5.41
C TYR A 166 2.55 -15.87 5.25
N ASN A 167 3.28 -16.08 4.15
CA ASN A 167 4.56 -15.45 3.90
C ASN A 167 4.68 -15.05 2.44
N GLN A 168 4.86 -13.75 2.20
CA GLN A 168 5.19 -13.19 0.89
C GLN A 168 6.67 -12.77 0.85
N PRO A 169 7.48 -13.35 -0.05
CA PRO A 169 8.86 -12.92 -0.27
C PRO A 169 8.95 -11.63 -1.10
N TYR A 170 9.93 -10.81 -0.77
CA TYR A 170 10.31 -9.59 -1.48
C TYR A 170 11.82 -9.53 -1.70
N VAL A 171 12.21 -8.95 -2.84
CA VAL A 171 13.60 -8.61 -3.18
C VAL A 171 13.73 -7.10 -3.36
N PHE A 172 14.97 -6.61 -3.23
CA PHE A 172 15.25 -5.18 -3.26
C PHE A 172 16.25 -4.83 -4.35
N TYR A 173 16.00 -3.70 -5.00
CA TYR A 173 16.88 -3.10 -5.98
C TYR A 173 17.03 -1.62 -5.68
N GLN A 174 18.08 -1.01 -6.20
CA GLN A 174 18.22 0.44 -6.26
C GLN A 174 18.37 0.87 -7.72
N GLU A 175 17.79 2.03 -8.03
CA GLU A 175 17.88 2.67 -9.32
C GLU A 175 18.53 4.05 -9.22
N GLN A 176 19.48 4.31 -10.12
CA GLN A 176 20.12 5.61 -10.34
C GLN A 176 20.50 5.72 -11.82
N ASP A 177 20.16 6.83 -12.47
CA ASP A 177 20.50 7.10 -13.88
C ASP A 177 20.16 5.95 -14.85
N GLY A 178 19.00 5.30 -14.65
CA GLY A 178 18.51 4.18 -15.45
C GLY A 178 19.24 2.84 -15.19
N ARG A 179 20.24 2.82 -14.32
CA ARG A 179 20.91 1.60 -13.87
C ARG A 179 20.18 1.04 -12.65
N VAL A 180 19.79 -0.23 -12.74
CA VAL A 180 19.11 -0.96 -11.67
C VAL A 180 20.04 -2.05 -11.13
N THR A 181 20.27 -2.08 -9.82
CA THR A 181 21.18 -3.05 -9.16
C THR A 181 20.54 -3.65 -7.91
N PRO A 182 20.79 -4.95 -7.61
CA PRO A 182 20.23 -5.58 -6.43
C PRO A 182 20.81 -4.98 -5.15
N VAL A 183 20.00 -4.93 -4.09
CA VAL A 183 20.40 -4.50 -2.74
C VAL A 183 20.25 -5.69 -1.79
N ALA A 184 21.34 -6.06 -1.12
CA ALA A 184 21.33 -7.14 -0.14
C ALA A 184 21.02 -6.60 1.27
N LEU A 185 20.39 -7.43 2.10
CA LEU A 185 20.03 -7.11 3.47
C LEU A 185 20.99 -7.80 4.45
N PRO A 186 21.65 -7.09 5.37
CA PRO A 186 22.46 -7.73 6.39
C PRO A 186 21.59 -8.50 7.40
N VAL A 187 21.99 -9.70 7.78
CA VAL A 187 21.26 -10.54 8.74
C VAL A 187 22.23 -11.24 9.69
N MET A 188 21.71 -11.68 10.84
CA MET A 188 22.42 -12.60 11.71
C MET A 188 22.08 -14.04 11.31
N GLY A 189 23.05 -14.73 10.67
CA GLY A 189 22.96 -16.16 10.42
C GLY A 189 23.55 -16.98 11.56
N ASP A 190 23.36 -18.31 11.52
CA ASP A 190 23.80 -19.23 12.57
C ASP A 190 25.31 -19.21 12.83
N LYS A 191 26.12 -18.85 11.82
CA LYS A 191 27.58 -18.78 11.90
C LYS A 191 28.11 -17.35 12.09
N GLY A 192 27.23 -16.35 12.21
CA GLY A 192 27.59 -14.94 12.34
C GLY A 192 26.90 -14.03 11.32
N PRO A 193 27.30 -12.75 11.26
CA PRO A 193 26.77 -11.78 10.31
C PRO A 193 26.97 -12.23 8.85
N THR A 194 25.93 -12.09 8.03
CA THR A 194 25.92 -12.39 6.59
C THR A 194 24.90 -11.49 5.89
N THR A 195 24.60 -11.74 4.62
CA THR A 195 23.54 -11.07 3.88
C THR A 195 22.51 -12.05 3.32
N THR A 196 21.31 -11.54 3.02
CA THR A 196 20.24 -12.23 2.28
C THR A 196 19.74 -11.33 1.15
N ALA A 197 19.24 -11.92 0.06
CA ALA A 197 18.58 -11.21 -1.02
C ALA A 197 17.07 -11.01 -0.77
N THR A 198 16.49 -11.74 0.19
CA THR A 198 15.03 -11.83 0.37
C THR A 198 14.61 -11.43 1.78
N ALA A 199 13.52 -10.68 1.88
CA ALA A 199 12.77 -10.43 3.11
C ALA A 199 11.33 -10.93 2.99
N TRP A 200 10.63 -11.07 4.10
CA TRP A 200 9.28 -11.67 4.17
C TRP A 200 8.31 -10.74 4.86
N ASN A 201 7.09 -10.60 4.31
CA ASN A 201 6.01 -9.79 4.88
C ASN A 201 6.50 -8.41 5.31
N ILE A 202 6.94 -7.62 4.33
CA ILE A 202 7.65 -6.38 4.58
C ILE A 202 6.71 -5.21 4.87
N ASP A 203 7.25 -4.22 5.55
CA ASP A 203 6.65 -2.90 5.76
C ASP A 203 7.74 -1.83 5.61
N TRP A 204 7.50 -0.83 4.77
CA TRP A 204 8.42 0.27 4.50
C TRP A 204 7.86 1.58 5.03
N ASP A 205 8.62 2.21 5.93
CA ASP A 205 8.33 3.54 6.45
C ASP A 205 9.31 4.56 5.83
N GLN A 206 8.78 5.42 4.95
CA GLN A 206 9.57 6.43 4.23
C GLN A 206 10.16 7.49 5.17
N ALA A 207 9.42 7.89 6.20
CA ALA A 207 9.81 9.01 7.07
C ALA A 207 11.04 8.66 7.92
N SER A 208 11.08 7.43 8.43
CA SER A 208 12.18 6.89 9.22
C SER A 208 13.21 6.13 8.37
N ARG A 209 12.90 5.88 7.09
CA ARG A 209 13.66 5.03 6.16
C ARG A 209 13.88 3.62 6.73
N THR A 210 12.82 3.05 7.29
CA THR A 210 12.87 1.77 7.99
C THR A 210 12.18 0.69 7.19
N LEU A 211 12.87 -0.42 6.97
CA LEU A 211 12.30 -1.66 6.45
C LEU A 211 12.10 -2.63 7.61
N THR A 212 10.85 -3.03 7.86
CA THR A 212 10.53 -4.12 8.79
C THR A 212 10.18 -5.36 7.99
N ALA A 213 10.60 -6.54 8.45
CA ALA A 213 10.19 -7.82 7.88
C ALA A 213 9.87 -8.83 8.98
N PHE A 214 8.84 -9.65 8.72
CA PHE A 214 8.41 -10.70 9.63
C PHE A 214 8.13 -12.02 8.90
N PHE A 215 9.08 -12.94 8.96
CA PHE A 215 8.84 -14.32 8.56
C PHE A 215 8.06 -15.04 9.67
N ARG A 216 6.89 -15.59 9.33
CA ARG A 216 6.08 -16.40 10.25
C ARG A 216 6.43 -17.87 10.08
N GLY A 217 6.62 -18.60 11.19
CA GLY A 217 6.81 -20.06 11.14
C GLY A 217 5.51 -20.81 10.80
N ARG A 218 4.36 -20.21 11.13
CA ARG A 218 3.01 -20.68 10.76
C ARG A 218 2.03 -19.50 10.74
N GLY A 219 0.81 -19.72 10.24
CA GLY A 219 -0.21 -18.68 10.08
C GLY A 219 -0.48 -17.80 11.32
N LEU A 220 -0.39 -18.37 12.53
CA LEU A 220 -0.58 -17.62 13.78
C LEU A 220 0.51 -16.57 14.03
N GLY A 221 1.72 -16.73 13.50
CA GLY A 221 2.83 -15.81 13.75
C GLY A 221 3.33 -15.81 15.20
N ASP A 222 3.14 -16.91 15.93
CA ASP A 222 3.62 -17.10 17.30
C ASP A 222 5.11 -17.50 17.39
N CYS A 223 5.74 -17.72 16.24
CA CYS A 223 7.15 -18.07 16.05
C CYS A 223 7.63 -17.55 14.69
N GLY A 224 8.95 -17.42 14.52
CA GLY A 224 9.56 -16.98 13.27
C GLY A 224 10.77 -16.08 13.46
N VAL A 225 11.00 -15.20 12.46
CA VAL A 225 12.14 -14.28 12.42
C VAL A 225 11.64 -12.87 12.11
N TYR A 226 12.07 -11.92 12.93
CA TYR A 226 11.73 -10.51 12.82
C TYR A 226 12.99 -9.68 12.66
N ASN A 227 13.04 -8.88 11.60
CA ASN A 227 14.16 -8.02 11.31
C ASN A 227 13.68 -6.59 11.05
N VAL A 228 14.51 -5.63 11.46
CA VAL A 228 14.33 -4.21 11.19
C VAL A 228 15.64 -3.68 10.65
N TRP A 229 15.59 -3.03 9.49
CA TRP A 229 16.71 -2.35 8.87
C TRP A 229 16.41 -0.87 8.70
N LYS A 230 17.46 -0.06 8.76
CA LYS A 230 17.42 1.33 8.33
C LYS A 230 18.15 1.46 7.01
N ALA A 231 17.53 2.12 6.03
CA ALA A 231 18.19 2.47 4.79
C ALA A 231 19.00 3.76 4.98
N GLU A 232 20.26 3.73 4.57
CA GLU A 232 21.19 4.85 4.62
C GLU A 232 21.73 5.14 3.22
N GLU A 233 22.02 6.42 2.97
CA GLU A 233 22.74 6.86 1.78
C GLU A 233 24.23 6.58 2.01
N GLY A 234 24.78 5.60 1.31
CA GLY A 234 26.20 5.31 1.29
C GLY A 234 26.92 6.07 0.19
N ASP A 235 28.17 6.48 0.46
CA ASP A 235 28.95 7.34 -0.43
C ASP A 235 29.36 6.67 -1.76
N GLU A 236 29.61 5.36 -1.76
CA GLU A 236 30.07 4.60 -2.96
C GLU A 236 29.03 3.60 -3.49
N ASP A 237 28.35 2.88 -2.60
CA ASP A 237 27.44 1.77 -2.96
C ASP A 237 25.97 2.20 -3.15
N GLY A 238 25.64 3.46 -2.87
CA GLY A 238 24.27 3.96 -2.93
C GLY A 238 23.44 3.60 -1.71
N ILE A 239 22.22 3.08 -1.92
CA ILE A 239 21.34 2.72 -0.79
C ILE A 239 21.89 1.47 -0.11
N THR A 240 22.22 1.59 1.18
CA THR A 240 22.67 0.48 2.01
C THR A 240 21.70 0.26 3.16
N PHE A 241 21.53 -0.98 3.60
CA PHE A 241 20.71 -1.29 4.77
C PHE A 241 21.61 -1.60 5.96
N VAL A 242 21.29 -1.02 7.11
CA VAL A 242 21.90 -1.31 8.40
C VAL A 242 20.92 -2.12 9.24
N LEU A 243 21.33 -3.29 9.72
CA LEU A 243 20.50 -4.12 10.60
C LEU A 243 20.38 -3.47 11.97
N MET A 244 19.20 -2.97 12.31
CA MET A 244 18.91 -2.32 13.58
C MET A 244 18.47 -3.34 14.63
N GLN A 245 17.70 -4.33 14.22
CA GLN A 245 17.17 -5.35 15.11
C GLN A 245 17.00 -6.68 14.39
N SER A 246 17.39 -7.76 15.04
CA SER A 246 17.05 -9.12 14.63
C SER A 246 16.60 -9.91 15.85
N ARG A 247 15.42 -10.52 15.76
CA ARG A 247 14.82 -11.32 16.82
C ARG A 247 14.22 -12.60 16.24
N SER A 248 14.22 -13.66 17.02
CA SER A 248 13.56 -14.89 16.60
C SER A 248 13.00 -15.67 17.76
N LYS A 249 11.96 -16.45 17.47
CA LYS A 249 11.39 -17.46 18.35
C LYS A 249 11.18 -18.72 17.53
N GLY A 250 11.89 -19.79 17.88
CA GLY A 250 11.82 -21.06 17.14
C GLY A 250 10.56 -21.87 17.46
N GLU A 251 10.13 -21.86 18.73
CA GLU A 251 9.02 -22.68 19.20
C GLU A 251 7.66 -22.09 18.84
N CYS A 252 6.82 -22.84 18.14
CA CYS A 252 5.45 -22.45 17.76
C CYS A 252 4.43 -23.02 18.75
N ASP A 253 4.47 -22.54 20.00
CA ASP A 253 3.73 -23.04 21.17
C ASP A 253 2.36 -22.37 21.40
N GLY A 254 1.93 -21.48 20.50
CA GLY A 254 0.70 -20.70 20.64
C GLY A 254 0.84 -19.43 21.47
N ASN A 255 2.01 -19.16 22.04
CA ASN A 255 2.32 -17.93 22.75
C ASN A 255 3.19 -17.03 21.88
N ASP A 256 2.66 -15.89 21.45
CA ASP A 256 3.40 -14.93 20.63
C ASP A 256 4.41 -14.09 21.44
N GLY A 257 4.46 -14.24 22.76
CA GLY A 257 5.38 -13.51 23.63
C GLY A 257 5.13 -12.00 23.63
N GLY A 258 3.91 -11.55 23.33
CA GLY A 258 3.59 -10.13 23.16
C GLY A 258 4.07 -9.56 21.82
N GLY A 259 4.33 -10.42 20.84
CA GLY A 259 4.66 -10.05 19.47
C GLY A 259 6.16 -10.10 19.15
N PRO A 260 6.50 -10.11 17.85
CA PRO A 260 7.86 -10.39 17.36
C PRO A 260 8.93 -9.42 17.84
N ALA A 261 8.56 -8.16 18.11
CA ALA A 261 9.46 -7.15 18.66
C ALA A 261 9.95 -7.47 20.09
N ASN A 262 9.27 -8.39 20.80
CA ASN A 262 9.60 -8.78 22.17
C ASN A 262 10.36 -10.11 22.29
N TRP A 263 10.55 -10.82 21.17
CA TRP A 263 11.28 -12.09 21.14
C TRP A 263 12.76 -11.95 21.52
N PRO A 264 13.45 -13.05 21.87
CA PRO A 264 14.89 -13.04 22.09
C PRO A 264 15.65 -12.35 20.94
N ALA A 265 16.60 -11.49 21.31
CA ALA A 265 17.39 -10.73 20.36
C ALA A 265 18.58 -11.55 19.86
N ASN A 266 18.66 -11.69 18.54
CA ASN A 266 19.88 -12.10 17.82
C ASN A 266 20.78 -10.88 17.58
N TRP A 267 20.18 -9.69 17.46
CA TRP A 267 20.86 -8.41 17.33
C TRP A 267 19.99 -7.23 17.83
N PRO A 268 20.58 -6.21 18.49
CA PRO A 268 21.92 -6.22 19.05
C PRO A 268 22.02 -7.26 20.17
N LEU A 269 23.21 -7.84 20.36
CA LEU A 269 23.45 -8.69 21.51
C LEU A 269 23.26 -7.85 22.78
N LYS A 270 22.51 -8.37 23.76
CA LYS A 270 22.40 -7.73 25.07
C LYS A 270 23.81 -7.58 25.65
N LYS A 271 24.16 -6.36 26.05
CA LYS A 271 25.38 -6.09 26.82
C LYS A 271 25.31 -6.76 28.19
#